data_AF-A0A109W631-F1
#
_entry.id   AF-A0A109W631-F1
#
_cell.length_a   1.000
_cell.length_b   1.000
_cell.length_c   1.000
_cell.angle_alpha   90.00
_cell.angle_beta   90.00
_cell.angle_gamma   90.00
#
_symmetry.space_group_name_H-M   'P 1'
#
loop_
_entity.id
_entity.type
_entity.pdbx_description
1 polymer ?
#
loop_
_entity_poly.entity_id
_entity_poly.type
_entity_poly.pdbx_seq_one_letter_code
_entity_poly.pdbx_strand_id
1 'polypeptide(L)'
;MTWRSDAERKRNIRDEALSRFSEREQRVVARLAEDVAAMRDTLARQEERLDALVLAISRLEELLASGAGEAPEHARPRPLTPLKRQILERVRDMRSRGLSFARICHIFREERVPTLSGEGQWSKGTLWNLWKNHRRQLEKAD
;
A
#
# COMPACT_ATOMS: atom_id res chain seq x y z
N MET A 1 -10.12 72.20 24.09
CA MET A 1 -11.30 71.33 23.87
C MET A 1 -10.92 70.15 22.96
N THR A 2 -9.90 69.36 23.34
CA THR A 2 -9.18 68.45 22.41
C THR A 2 -9.01 67.01 22.94
N TRP A 3 -9.12 66.79 24.24
CA TRP A 3 -8.92 65.47 24.84
C TRP A 3 -10.09 64.49 24.64
N ARG A 4 -11.33 65.00 24.50
CA ARG A 4 -12.51 64.16 24.26
C ARG A 4 -12.51 63.53 22.85
N SER A 5 -12.05 64.28 21.84
CA SER A 5 -11.96 63.79 20.45
C SER A 5 -10.88 62.72 20.25
N ASP A 6 -9.76 62.81 20.97
CA ASP A 6 -8.69 61.81 20.89
C ASP A 6 -9.07 60.48 21.55
N ALA A 7 -9.79 60.54 22.67
CA ALA A 7 -10.31 59.34 23.34
C ALA A 7 -11.38 58.62 22.50
N GLU A 8 -12.19 59.38 21.77
CA GLU A 8 -13.19 58.86 20.84
C GLU A 8 -12.54 58.22 19.61
N ARG A 9 -11.55 58.89 19.00
CA ARG A 9 -10.77 58.33 17.89
C ARG A 9 -10.08 57.02 18.27
N LYS A 10 -9.45 56.95 19.45
CA LYS A 10 -8.80 55.71 19.94
C LYS A 10 -9.79 54.56 20.16
N ARG A 11 -11.02 54.86 20.60
CA ARG A 11 -12.08 53.85 20.71
C ARG A 11 -12.51 53.34 19.35
N ASN A 12 -12.78 54.23 18.39
CA ASN A 12 -13.19 53.83 17.05
C ASN A 12 -12.14 52.94 16.36
N ILE A 13 -10.84 53.27 16.50
CA ILE A 13 -9.76 52.44 15.94
C ILE A 13 -9.74 51.03 16.58
N ARG A 14 -9.97 50.96 17.89
CA ARG A 14 -10.01 49.68 18.60
C ARG A 14 -11.21 48.84 18.16
N ASP A 15 -12.38 49.46 18.07
CA ASP A 15 -13.62 48.78 17.68
C ASP A 15 -13.53 48.30 16.23
N GLU A 16 -12.94 49.10 15.35
CA GLU A 16 -12.66 48.70 13.97
C GLU A 16 -11.65 47.54 13.89
N ALA A 17 -10.59 47.57 14.70
CA ALA A 17 -9.62 46.48 14.75
C ALA A 17 -10.25 45.17 15.27
N LEU A 18 -11.11 45.25 16.30
CA LEU A 18 -11.86 44.12 16.83
C LEU A 18 -12.86 43.57 15.82
N SER A 19 -13.58 44.45 15.10
CA SER A 19 -14.50 44.04 14.03
C SER A 19 -13.77 43.30 12.91
N ARG A 20 -12.65 43.85 12.43
CA ARG A 20 -11.83 43.20 11.39
C ARG A 20 -11.25 41.88 11.85
N PHE A 21 -10.86 41.76 13.12
CA PHE A 21 -10.38 40.50 13.69
C PHE A 21 -11.50 39.46 13.74
N SER A 22 -12.66 39.82 14.30
CA SER A 22 -13.84 38.93 14.35
C SER A 22 -14.28 38.48 12.96
N GLU A 23 -14.30 39.37 11.97
CA GLU A 23 -14.63 39.00 10.59
C GLU A 23 -13.62 38.02 10.00
N ARG A 24 -12.32 38.19 10.27
CA ARG A 24 -11.29 37.26 9.79
C ARG A 24 -11.47 35.90 10.44
N GLU A 25 -11.69 35.83 11.75
CA GLU A 25 -11.94 34.58 12.44
C GLU A 25 -13.19 33.88 11.91
N GLN A 26 -14.28 34.61 11.71
CA GLN A 26 -15.49 34.06 11.11
C GLN A 26 -15.24 33.48 9.71
N ARG A 27 -14.43 34.15 8.87
CA ARG A 27 -14.06 33.62 7.55
C ARG A 27 -13.19 32.36 7.65
N VAL A 28 -12.26 32.30 8.60
CA VAL A 28 -11.45 31.10 8.83
C VAL A 28 -12.31 29.94 9.29
N VAL A 29 -13.20 30.17 10.25
CA VAL A 29 -14.13 29.15 10.76
C VAL A 29 -15.06 28.65 9.65
N ALA A 30 -15.60 29.55 8.83
CA ALA A 30 -16.43 29.19 7.69
C ALA A 30 -15.66 28.29 6.70
N ARG A 31 -14.43 28.66 6.35
CA ARG A 31 -13.58 27.86 5.46
C ARG A 31 -13.25 26.49 6.06
N LEU A 32 -12.91 26.43 7.34
CA LEU A 32 -12.64 25.15 8.02
C LEU A 32 -13.88 24.26 8.06
N ALA A 33 -15.07 24.84 8.24
CA ALA A 33 -16.32 24.10 8.19
C ALA A 33 -16.59 23.51 6.80
N GLU A 34 -16.32 24.27 5.73
CA GLU A 34 -16.38 23.79 4.35
C GLU A 34 -15.38 22.65 4.09
N ASP A 35 -14.12 22.81 4.52
CA ASP A 35 -13.08 21.79 4.38
C ASP A 35 -13.46 20.50 5.14
N VAL A 36 -14.00 20.62 6.36
CA VAL A 36 -14.48 19.47 7.15
C VAL A 36 -15.68 18.80 6.49
N ALA A 37 -16.61 19.56 5.90
CA ALA A 37 -17.72 18.98 5.16
C ALA A 37 -17.22 18.19 3.94
N ALA A 38 -16.29 18.76 3.16
CA ALA A 38 -15.70 18.08 2.01
C ALA A 38 -14.91 16.80 2.40
N MET A 39 -14.22 16.82 3.55
CA MET A 39 -13.55 15.65 4.10
C MET A 39 -14.55 14.55 4.50
N ARG A 40 -15.66 14.92 5.17
CA ARG A 40 -16.73 13.98 5.55
C ARG A 40 -17.37 13.32 4.33
N ASP A 41 -17.66 14.08 3.29
CA ASP A 41 -18.18 13.53 2.04
C ASP A 41 -17.20 12.56 1.37
N THR A 42 -15.91 12.87 1.44
CA THR A 42 -14.88 12.00 0.88
C THR A 42 -14.75 10.71 1.68
N LEU A 43 -14.86 10.77 3.00
CA LEU A 43 -14.86 9.59 3.86
C LEU A 43 -16.08 8.72 3.60
N ALA A 44 -17.28 9.30 3.48
CA ALA A 44 -18.50 8.55 3.16
C ALA A 44 -18.39 7.80 1.82
N ARG A 45 -17.82 8.44 0.79
CA ARG A 45 -17.53 7.78 -0.50
C ARG A 45 -16.50 6.66 -0.38
N GLN A 46 -15.55 6.76 0.55
CA GLN A 46 -14.56 5.71 0.79
C GLN A 46 -15.18 4.52 1.52
N GLU A 47 -16.05 4.76 2.50
CA GLU A 47 -16.82 3.72 3.21
C GLU A 47 -17.67 2.91 2.22
N GLU A 48 -18.40 3.57 1.33
CA GLU A 48 -19.19 2.89 0.27
C GLU A 48 -18.32 2.02 -0.65
N ARG A 49 -17.11 2.50 -1.01
CA ARG A 49 -16.16 1.72 -1.81
C ARG A 49 -15.62 0.50 -1.05
N LEU A 50 -15.35 0.64 0.25
CA LEU A 50 -14.90 -0.47 1.08
C LEU A 50 -16.00 -1.53 1.21
N ASP A 51 -17.24 -1.12 1.43
CA ASP A 51 -18.39 -2.04 1.49
C ASP A 51 -18.57 -2.80 0.17
N ALA A 52 -18.43 -2.11 -0.97
CA ALA A 52 -18.48 -2.74 -2.29
C ALA A 52 -17.34 -3.77 -2.49
N LEU A 53 -16.13 -3.47 -2.01
CA LEU A 53 -15.00 -4.41 -2.08
C LEU A 53 -15.19 -5.61 -1.14
N VAL A 54 -15.70 -5.40 0.07
CA VAL A 54 -16.04 -6.49 1.00
C VAL A 54 -17.04 -7.42 0.35
N LEU A 55 -18.11 -6.88 -0.23
CA LEU A 55 -19.11 -7.68 -0.93
C LEU A 55 -18.53 -8.43 -2.13
N ALA A 56 -17.64 -7.81 -2.91
CA ALA A 56 -16.97 -8.46 -4.03
C ALA A 56 -16.08 -9.63 -3.57
N ILE A 57 -15.36 -9.46 -2.46
CA ILE A 57 -14.54 -10.53 -1.85
C ILE A 57 -15.44 -11.67 -1.38
N SER A 58 -16.53 -11.38 -0.65
CA SER A 58 -17.48 -12.42 -0.22
C SER A 58 -18.05 -13.21 -1.41
N ARG A 59 -18.42 -12.53 -2.49
CA ARG A 59 -18.90 -13.20 -3.72
C ARG A 59 -17.83 -14.08 -4.36
N LEU A 60 -16.57 -13.65 -4.37
CA LEU A 60 -15.47 -14.47 -4.87
C LEU A 60 -15.22 -15.69 -3.98
N GLU A 61 -15.32 -15.54 -2.66
CA GLU A 61 -15.23 -16.66 -1.71
C GLU A 61 -16.37 -17.65 -1.91
N GLU A 62 -17.61 -17.17 -2.09
CA GLU A 62 -18.76 -18.00 -2.41
C GLU A 62 -18.63 -18.72 -3.76
N LEU A 63 -18.13 -18.04 -4.81
CA LEU A 63 -17.83 -18.66 -6.10
C LEU A 63 -16.74 -19.73 -5.98
N LEU A 64 -15.71 -19.49 -5.17
CA LEU A 64 -14.66 -20.49 -4.90
C LEU A 64 -15.19 -21.67 -4.08
N ALA A 65 -16.13 -21.44 -3.15
CA ALA A 65 -16.75 -22.48 -2.34
C ALA A 65 -17.78 -23.30 -3.13
N SER A 66 -18.54 -22.66 -4.02
CA SER A 66 -19.58 -23.28 -4.86
C SER A 66 -19.02 -23.92 -6.14
N GLY A 67 -17.87 -23.44 -6.63
CA GLY A 67 -17.08 -24.08 -7.69
C GLY A 67 -16.39 -25.39 -7.28
N ALA A 68 -16.76 -25.97 -6.13
CA ALA A 68 -16.35 -27.29 -5.68
C ALA A 68 -17.07 -28.45 -6.42
N GLY A 69 -17.71 -28.17 -7.57
CA GLY A 69 -18.17 -29.16 -8.53
C GLY A 69 -17.40 -28.98 -9.84
N GLU A 70 -16.43 -29.85 -10.09
CA GLU A 70 -15.75 -30.01 -11.39
C GLU A 70 -14.84 -28.84 -11.84
N ALA A 71 -13.90 -28.43 -10.99
CA ALA A 71 -12.69 -27.82 -11.51
C ALA A 71 -11.93 -28.87 -12.35
N PRO A 72 -11.55 -28.59 -13.61
CA PRO A 72 -10.68 -29.48 -14.36
C PRO A 72 -9.41 -29.62 -13.55
N GLU A 73 -9.10 -30.84 -13.10
CA GLU A 73 -7.98 -31.22 -12.23
C GLU A 73 -6.84 -30.20 -12.33
N HIS A 74 -6.92 -29.13 -11.52
CA HIS A 74 -5.93 -28.06 -11.58
C HIS A 74 -4.72 -28.69 -10.94
N ALA A 75 -3.89 -29.26 -11.81
CA ALA A 75 -2.76 -30.11 -11.50
C ALA A 75 -2.15 -29.62 -10.20
N ARG A 76 -2.31 -30.42 -9.13
CA ARG A 76 -1.70 -30.16 -7.83
C ARG A 76 -0.30 -29.62 -8.14
N PRO A 77 0.06 -28.41 -7.66
CA PRO A 77 1.29 -27.76 -8.08
C PRO A 77 2.42 -28.78 -7.95
N ARG A 78 3.03 -29.14 -9.09
CA ARG A 78 4.01 -30.23 -9.12
C ARG A 78 5.02 -29.96 -8.02
N PRO A 79 5.36 -30.97 -7.18
CA PRO A 79 6.30 -30.78 -6.10
C PRO A 79 7.58 -30.17 -6.65
N LEU A 80 8.16 -29.22 -5.90
CA LEU A 80 9.41 -28.58 -6.28
C LEU A 80 10.48 -29.64 -6.50
N THR A 81 11.18 -29.56 -7.63
CA THR A 81 12.38 -30.38 -7.82
C THR A 81 13.42 -30.03 -6.75
N PRO A 82 14.28 -30.97 -6.31
CA PRO A 82 15.26 -30.72 -5.25
C PRO A 82 16.14 -29.49 -5.51
N LEU A 83 16.64 -29.34 -6.74
CA LEU A 83 17.43 -28.18 -7.15
C LEU A 83 16.63 -26.87 -7.03
N LYS A 84 15.36 -26.87 -7.47
CA LYS A 84 14.51 -25.67 -7.40
C LYS A 84 14.19 -25.28 -5.96
N ARG A 85 13.97 -26.26 -5.08
CA ARG A 85 13.79 -26.04 -3.64
C ARG A 85 15.06 -25.43 -3.04
N GLN A 86 16.23 -26.02 -3.28
CA GLN A 86 17.52 -25.53 -2.76
C GLN A 86 17.78 -24.08 -3.18
N ILE A 87 17.54 -23.74 -4.45
CA ILE A 87 17.68 -22.36 -4.93
C ILE A 87 16.69 -21.43 -4.23
N LEU A 88 15.42 -21.82 -4.10
CA LEU A 88 14.39 -21.02 -3.44
C LEU A 88 14.69 -20.80 -1.95
N GLU A 89 15.18 -21.81 -1.23
CA GLU A 89 15.61 -21.69 0.16
C GLU A 89 16.79 -20.73 0.31
N ARG A 90 17.77 -20.82 -0.59
CA ARG A 90 18.93 -19.93 -0.60
C ARG A 90 18.53 -18.48 -0.91
N VAL A 91 17.58 -18.28 -1.82
CA VAL A 91 16.98 -16.96 -2.08
C VAL A 91 16.22 -16.48 -0.85
N ARG A 92 15.47 -17.34 -0.15
CA ARG A 92 14.75 -16.99 1.09
C ARG A 92 15.71 -16.46 2.15
N ASP A 93 16.81 -17.17 2.39
CA ASP A 93 17.85 -16.77 3.36
C ASP A 93 18.49 -15.43 2.98
N MET A 94 18.90 -15.26 1.73
CA MET A 94 19.48 -13.98 1.30
C MET A 94 18.47 -12.82 1.37
N ARG A 95 17.19 -13.08 1.10
CA ARG A 95 16.12 -12.09 1.21
C ARG A 95 15.82 -11.72 2.66
N SER A 96 15.86 -12.65 3.61
CA SER A 96 15.69 -12.35 5.04
C SER A 96 16.83 -11.48 5.57
N ARG A 97 18.03 -11.61 4.98
CA ARG A 97 19.19 -10.75 5.22
C ARG A 97 19.15 -9.40 4.48
N GLY A 98 18.05 -9.08 3.81
CA GLY A 98 17.82 -7.79 3.15
C GLY A 98 18.44 -7.64 1.75
N LEU A 99 18.99 -8.70 1.15
CA LEU A 99 19.61 -8.61 -0.17
C LEU A 99 18.57 -8.37 -1.27
N SER A 100 18.93 -7.52 -2.24
CA SER A 100 18.12 -7.30 -3.45
C SER A 100 18.33 -8.44 -4.45
N PHE A 101 17.34 -8.71 -5.31
CA PHE A 101 17.48 -9.74 -6.35
C PHE A 101 18.66 -9.49 -7.29
N ALA A 102 19.01 -8.21 -7.56
CA ALA A 102 20.19 -7.87 -8.36
C ALA A 102 21.50 -8.32 -7.66
N ARG A 103 21.59 -8.10 -6.33
CA ARG A 103 22.75 -8.54 -5.55
C ARG A 103 22.81 -10.06 -5.45
N ILE A 104 21.66 -10.73 -5.31
CA ILE A 104 21.59 -12.20 -5.30
C ILE A 104 22.07 -12.78 -6.64
N CYS A 105 21.64 -12.22 -7.78
CA CYS A 105 22.14 -12.65 -9.10
C CYS A 105 23.66 -12.48 -9.23
N HIS A 106 24.23 -11.41 -8.66
CA HIS A 106 25.67 -11.20 -8.65
C HIS A 106 26.39 -12.28 -7.83
N ILE A 107 25.90 -12.58 -6.61
CA ILE A 107 26.44 -13.65 -5.76
C ILE A 107 26.35 -15.00 -6.48
N PHE A 108 25.20 -15.33 -7.08
CA PHE A 108 25.04 -16.56 -7.85
C PHE A 108 26.01 -16.67 -9.04
N ARG A 109 26.36 -15.54 -9.67
CA ARG A 109 27.37 -15.51 -10.73
C ARG A 109 28.76 -15.78 -10.18
N GLU A 110 29.15 -15.13 -9.08
CA GLU A 110 30.45 -15.33 -8.42
C GLU A 110 30.62 -16.79 -7.96
N GLU A 111 29.57 -17.37 -7.40
CA GLU A 111 29.51 -18.75 -6.91
C GLU A 111 29.28 -19.79 -8.02
N ARG A 112 29.16 -19.36 -9.29
CA ARG A 112 28.89 -20.22 -10.46
C ARG A 112 27.66 -21.12 -10.27
N VAL A 113 26.61 -20.60 -9.63
CA VAL A 113 25.35 -21.34 -9.42
C VAL A 113 24.64 -21.52 -10.77
N PRO A 114 24.41 -22.76 -11.22
CA PRO A 114 23.71 -23.00 -12.48
C PRO A 114 22.25 -22.53 -12.39
N THR A 115 21.68 -22.17 -13.54
CA THR A 115 20.25 -21.89 -13.65
C THR A 115 19.46 -23.21 -13.60
N LEU A 116 18.13 -23.13 -13.46
CA LEU A 116 17.29 -24.35 -13.43
C LEU A 116 17.28 -25.13 -14.76
N SER A 117 17.66 -24.49 -15.87
CA SER A 117 17.85 -25.14 -17.17
C SER A 117 19.28 -25.68 -17.36
N GLY A 118 20.20 -25.45 -16.41
CA GLY A 118 21.61 -25.84 -16.51
C GLY A 118 22.48 -24.90 -17.33
N GLU A 119 21.88 -23.96 -18.07
CA GLU A 119 22.58 -23.06 -18.99
C GLU A 119 22.31 -21.58 -18.69
N GLY A 120 23.34 -20.75 -18.84
CA GLY A 120 23.24 -19.29 -18.71
C GLY A 120 23.44 -18.74 -17.30
N GLN A 121 23.04 -17.47 -17.10
CA GLN A 121 23.20 -16.74 -15.85
C GLN A 121 21.86 -16.30 -15.27
N TRP A 122 21.80 -16.18 -13.95
CA TRP A 122 20.63 -15.65 -13.26
C TRP A 122 20.40 -14.19 -13.59
N SER A 123 19.25 -13.89 -14.20
CA SER A 123 18.75 -12.53 -14.36
C SER A 123 17.82 -12.14 -13.22
N LYS A 124 17.75 -10.84 -12.91
CA LYS A 124 16.81 -10.30 -11.91
C LYS A 124 15.37 -10.71 -12.19
N GLY A 125 14.94 -10.66 -13.46
CA GLY A 125 13.60 -11.02 -13.87
C GLY A 125 13.29 -12.50 -13.66
N THR A 126 14.23 -13.38 -14.04
CA THR A 126 14.11 -14.84 -13.85
C THR A 126 14.00 -15.19 -12.37
N LEU A 127 14.87 -14.60 -11.54
CA LEU A 127 14.90 -14.86 -10.10
C LEU A 127 13.65 -14.32 -9.39
N TRP A 128 13.17 -13.14 -9.78
CA TRP A 128 11.93 -12.56 -9.26
C TRP A 128 10.71 -13.39 -9.65
N ASN A 129 10.60 -13.83 -10.90
CA ASN A 129 9.52 -14.71 -11.36
C ASN A 129 9.52 -16.04 -10.61
N LEU A 130 10.70 -16.64 -10.43
CA LEU A 130 10.87 -17.87 -9.66
C LEU A 130 10.35 -17.69 -8.22
N TRP A 131 10.79 -16.63 -7.54
CA TRP A 131 10.39 -16.33 -6.17
C TRP A 131 8.88 -16.05 -6.04
N LYS A 132 8.34 -15.17 -6.87
CA LYS A 132 6.92 -14.77 -6.83
C LYS A 132 5.99 -15.98 -6.97
N ASN A 133 6.30 -16.88 -7.91
CA ASN A 133 5.42 -17.97 -8.26
C ASN A 133 5.54 -19.18 -7.32
N HIS A 134 6.70 -19.37 -6.65
CA HIS A 134 6.99 -20.62 -5.94
C HIS A 134 7.34 -20.46 -4.46
N ARG A 135 7.46 -19.25 -3.91
CA ARG A 135 7.78 -19.07 -2.48
C ARG A 135 6.82 -19.78 -1.52
N ARG A 136 5.51 -19.80 -1.85
CA ARG A 136 4.47 -20.46 -1.04
C ARG A 136 4.60 -21.99 -1.03
N GLN A 137 5.31 -22.56 -1.99
CA GLN A 137 5.56 -24.01 -2.03
C GLN A 137 6.68 -24.43 -1.06
N LEU A 138 7.47 -23.47 -0.53
CA LEU A 138 8.40 -23.73 0.56
C LEU A 138 7.69 -23.88 1.91
N GLU A 139 6.51 -23.26 2.08
CA GLU A 139 5.78 -23.22 3.37
C GLU A 139 4.89 -24.46 3.58
N LYS A 140 4.56 -25.19 2.51
CA LYS A 140 3.67 -26.37 2.55
C LYS A 140 4.42 -27.71 2.66
N ALA A 141 5.72 -27.68 2.90
CA ALA A 141 6.59 -28.85 2.88
C ALA A 141 7.00 -29.36 4.28
N ASP A 142 6.45 -28.76 5.34
CA ASP A 142 6.59 -29.19 6.73
C ASP A 142 5.29 -29.84 7.23
#